data_AF-A0AAU0N0P3-F1
#
_entry.id   AF-A0AAU0N0P3-F1
#
_cell.length_a   1.000
_cell.length_b   1.000
_cell.length_c   1.000
_cell.angle_alpha   90.00
_cell.angle_beta   90.00
_cell.angle_gamma   90.00
#
_symmetry.space_group_name_H-M   'P 1'
#
loop_
_entity.id
_entity.type
_entity.pdbx_description
1 polymer ?
#
loop_
_entity_poly.entity_id
_entity_poly.type
_entity_poly.pdbx_seq_one_letter_code
_entity_poly.pdbx_strand_id
1 'polypeptide(L)'
;MCKRDQDYSRRKFLKLATCATLLLPVTLIATDRALAQSKAPKSSVQYQDSPKDGQKCGDCQFFTAPDGCQVVEGPISPDGWCSLFSGKK
;
A
#
# COMPACT_ATOMS: atom_id res chain seq x y z
N MET A 1 35.72 13.07 -15.68
CA MET A 1 34.97 12.48 -14.54
C MET A 1 33.57 13.11 -14.50
N CYS A 2 32.55 12.25 -14.41
CA CYS A 2 31.14 12.44 -14.10
C CYS A 2 30.44 13.79 -14.40
N LYS A 3 29.69 13.73 -15.50
CA LYS A 3 28.52 14.51 -15.91
C LYS A 3 27.37 14.36 -14.91
N ARG A 4 26.55 15.42 -14.79
CA ARG A 4 25.08 15.45 -14.58
C ARG A 4 24.72 16.77 -13.87
N ASP A 5 23.62 17.47 -14.14
CA ASP A 5 22.31 17.12 -14.68
C ASP A 5 21.69 18.46 -15.16
N GLN A 6 20.89 18.47 -16.23
CA GLN A 6 20.00 19.60 -16.52
C GLN A 6 18.60 19.08 -16.82
N ASP A 7 17.87 18.93 -15.71
CA ASP A 7 16.54 19.48 -15.46
C ASP A 7 15.60 19.56 -16.66
N TYR A 8 14.79 18.52 -16.83
CA TYR A 8 13.72 18.47 -17.82
C TYR A 8 12.42 19.02 -17.23
N SER A 9 12.44 20.33 -17.01
CA SER A 9 11.28 21.22 -16.93
C SER A 9 10.47 21.17 -18.24
N ARG A 10 9.59 20.18 -18.40
CA ARG A 10 8.78 20.00 -19.64
C ARG A 10 7.30 19.69 -19.45
N ARG A 11 6.71 20.03 -18.32
CA ARG A 11 5.25 19.89 -18.16
C ARG A 11 4.56 21.18 -17.69
N LYS A 12 5.25 22.31 -17.82
CA LYS A 12 4.59 23.55 -18.23
C LYS A 12 4.49 23.44 -19.74
N PHE A 13 3.31 23.22 -20.28
CA PHE A 13 2.82 23.86 -21.51
C PHE A 13 1.51 23.20 -21.90
N LEU A 14 0.49 24.06 -21.93
CA LEU A 14 -0.75 23.91 -22.67
C LEU A 14 -1.75 22.87 -22.15
N LYS A 15 -2.38 23.26 -21.03
CA LYS A 15 -3.83 23.17 -20.97
C LYS A 15 -4.44 24.19 -21.95
N LEU A 16 -5.31 23.66 -22.82
CA LEU A 16 -6.56 24.22 -23.31
C LEU A 16 -6.56 25.58 -24.05
N ALA A 17 -6.85 25.52 -25.35
CA ALA A 17 -7.98 26.25 -25.93
C ALA A 17 -8.31 25.68 -27.34
N THR A 18 -9.50 25.10 -27.53
CA THR A 18 -10.35 25.29 -28.72
C THR A 18 -11.68 24.53 -28.55
N CYS A 19 -12.78 25.28 -28.65
CA CYS A 19 -14.15 24.78 -28.75
C CYS A 19 -14.37 24.10 -30.10
N ALA A 20 -14.90 22.88 -30.11
CA ALA A 20 -16.06 22.48 -30.93
C ALA A 20 -16.25 20.95 -30.93
N THR A 21 -17.51 20.54 -30.69
CA THR A 21 -18.18 19.29 -31.06
C THR A 21 -17.78 17.94 -30.44
N LEU A 22 -18.84 17.30 -29.93
CA LEU A 22 -19.11 15.85 -29.79
C LEU A 22 -18.43 15.06 -28.66
N LEU A 23 -19.32 14.57 -27.78
CA LEU A 23 -19.32 13.30 -27.05
C LEU A 23 -18.17 13.03 -26.06
N LEU A 24 -18.56 12.96 -24.77
CA LEU A 24 -18.27 11.90 -23.77
C LEU A 24 -18.10 12.56 -22.39
N PRO A 25 -18.91 12.22 -21.37
CA PRO A 25 -18.57 12.60 -20.01
C PRO A 25 -17.36 11.76 -19.61
N VAL A 26 -16.17 12.34 -19.70
CA VAL A 26 -14.94 11.75 -19.15
C VAL A 26 -15.07 11.84 -17.63
N THR A 27 -15.73 10.83 -17.05
CA THR A 27 -15.75 10.63 -15.61
C THR A 27 -14.32 10.43 -15.15
N LEU A 28 -13.86 11.34 -14.29
CA LEU A 28 -12.56 11.35 -13.66
C LEU A 28 -12.35 10.03 -12.91
N ILE A 29 -11.57 9.11 -13.50
CA ILE A 29 -11.06 7.96 -12.78
C ILE A 29 -9.85 8.46 -12.00
N ALA A 30 -10.07 8.87 -10.75
CA ALA A 30 -9.00 8.95 -9.78
C ALA A 30 -8.46 7.53 -9.61
N THR A 31 -7.40 7.18 -10.34
CA THR A 31 -6.67 5.94 -10.06
C THR A 31 -5.90 6.19 -8.78
N ASP A 32 -6.47 5.84 -7.64
CA ASP A 32 -5.73 5.58 -6.42
C ASP A 32 -4.71 4.49 -6.75
N ARG A 33 -3.49 4.92 -7.11
CA ARG A 33 -2.36 4.01 -7.20
C ARG A 33 -1.93 3.75 -5.77
N ALA A 34 -2.65 2.84 -5.11
CA ALA A 34 -2.13 2.15 -3.95
C ALA A 34 -0.79 1.56 -4.39
N LEU A 35 0.30 2.15 -3.92
CA LEU A 35 1.63 1.57 -4.02
C LEU A 35 1.51 0.19 -3.39
N ALA A 36 1.45 -0.85 -4.22
CA ALA A 36 1.50 -2.22 -3.77
C ALA A 36 2.89 -2.43 -3.16
N GLN A 37 3.03 -2.08 -1.88
CA GLN A 37 4.18 -2.49 -1.10
C GLN A 37 4.14 -4.01 -1.07
N SER A 38 5.16 -4.65 -1.62
CA SER A 38 5.31 -6.10 -1.55
C SER A 38 5.22 -6.52 -0.09
N LYS A 39 4.16 -7.26 0.25
CA LYS A 39 3.95 -7.78 1.59
C LYS A 39 4.97 -8.90 1.84
N ALA A 40 5.34 -9.11 3.09
CA ALA A 40 6.24 -10.17 3.47
C ALA A 40 5.49 -11.52 3.51
N PRO A 41 6.04 -12.61 2.94
CA PRO A 41 5.43 -13.93 3.07
C PRO A 41 5.44 -14.39 4.53
N LYS A 42 4.44 -15.19 4.93
CA LYS A 42 4.36 -15.77 6.29
C LYS A 42 5.63 -16.45 6.77
N SER A 43 6.33 -17.12 5.84
CA SER A 43 7.59 -17.83 6.11
C SER A 43 8.75 -16.91 6.50
N SER A 44 8.75 -15.64 6.07
CA SER A 44 9.82 -14.70 6.41
C SER A 44 9.58 -13.97 7.73
N VAL A 45 8.36 -13.99 8.27
CA VAL A 45 7.96 -13.24 9.47
C VAL A 45 7.66 -14.13 10.67
N GLN A 46 8.05 -15.42 10.61
CA GLN A 46 7.81 -16.39 11.68
C GLN A 46 6.34 -16.35 12.14
N TYR A 47 5.41 -16.31 11.17
CA TYR A 47 3.99 -16.26 11.47
C TYR A 47 3.56 -17.55 12.18
N GLN A 48 2.73 -17.38 13.21
CA GLN A 48 2.10 -18.45 13.98
C GLN A 48 0.61 -18.12 14.20
N ASP A 49 -0.24 -19.13 14.25
CA ASP A 49 -1.69 -18.95 14.45
C ASP A 49 -2.09 -18.79 15.93
N SER A 50 -1.14 -18.88 16.85
CA SER A 50 -1.32 -18.67 18.29
C SER A 50 -0.65 -17.37 18.77
N PRO A 51 -1.13 -16.77 19.87
CA PRO A 51 -0.54 -15.55 20.40
C PRO A 51 0.84 -15.83 21.00
N LYS A 52 1.68 -14.79 21.07
CA LYS A 52 3.01 -14.88 21.67
C LYS A 52 3.18 -13.85 22.78
N ASP A 53 3.38 -14.31 24.01
CA ASP A 53 3.58 -13.44 25.19
C ASP A 53 2.43 -12.42 25.36
N GLY A 54 1.20 -12.84 25.08
CA GLY A 54 0.01 -11.96 25.12
C GLY A 54 -0.14 -11.02 23.91
N GLN A 55 0.80 -11.03 22.96
CA GLN A 55 0.71 -10.28 21.71
C GLN A 55 -0.04 -11.10 20.66
N LYS A 56 -1.09 -10.51 20.08
CA LYS A 56 -1.89 -11.12 19.02
C LYS A 56 -2.16 -10.13 17.89
N CYS A 57 -2.39 -10.63 16.68
CA CYS A 57 -2.63 -9.82 15.51
C CYS A 57 -3.82 -8.84 15.70
N GLY A 58 -4.87 -9.21 16.43
CA GLY A 58 -5.99 -8.31 16.74
C GLY A 58 -5.56 -6.99 17.42
N ASP A 59 -4.48 -7.03 18.20
CA ASP A 59 -3.91 -5.87 18.91
C ASP A 59 -2.77 -5.19 18.12
N CYS A 60 -2.46 -5.68 16.91
CA CYS A 60 -1.41 -5.15 16.05
C CYS A 60 -1.93 -3.99 15.18
N GLN A 61 -1.15 -2.91 15.03
CA GLN A 61 -1.50 -1.76 14.18
C GLN A 61 -1.62 -2.10 12.69
N PHE A 62 -0.97 -3.19 12.24
CA PHE A 62 -0.99 -3.61 10.84
C PHE A 62 -2.13 -4.56 10.51
N PHE A 63 -2.83 -5.09 11.51
CA PHE A 63 -3.93 -6.02 11.29
C PHE A 63 -5.15 -5.31 10.71
N THR A 64 -5.73 -5.92 9.69
CA THR A 64 -6.92 -5.45 9.00
C THR A 64 -7.99 -6.53 9.17
N ALA A 65 -9.03 -6.26 9.93
CA ALA A 65 -10.13 -7.21 10.11
C ALA A 65 -10.80 -7.55 8.76
N PRO A 66 -11.34 -8.76 8.58
CA PRO A 66 -11.42 -9.85 9.57
C PRO A 66 -10.18 -10.75 9.63
N ASP A 67 -9.40 -10.83 8.55
CA ASP A 67 -8.32 -11.81 8.39
C ASP A 67 -7.14 -11.29 7.53
N GLY A 68 -6.87 -9.98 7.55
CA GLY A 68 -5.83 -9.33 6.74
C GLY A 68 -4.70 -8.71 7.55
N CYS A 69 -3.58 -8.44 6.88
CA CYS A 69 -2.48 -7.63 7.42
C CYS A 69 -1.89 -6.74 6.34
N GLN A 70 -1.48 -5.52 6.70
CA GLN A 70 -0.88 -4.56 5.78
C GLN A 70 0.51 -5.01 5.30
N VAL A 71 1.25 -5.75 6.14
CA VAL A 71 2.65 -6.11 5.88
C VAL A 71 2.89 -7.61 5.66
N VAL A 72 1.94 -8.49 5.97
CA VAL A 72 2.06 -9.94 5.77
C VAL A 72 1.12 -10.43 4.67
N GLU A 73 1.61 -11.30 3.80
CA GLU A 73 0.82 -11.94 2.74
C GLU A 73 -0.07 -13.07 3.28
N GLY A 74 -1.24 -13.20 2.67
CA GLY A 74 -2.21 -14.26 2.98
C GLY A 74 -3.11 -13.94 4.17
N PRO A 75 -4.02 -14.88 4.51
CA PRO A 75 -4.99 -14.71 5.58
C PRO A 75 -4.31 -14.74 6.96
N ILE A 76 -4.69 -13.87 7.88
CA ILE A 76 -4.09 -13.69 9.20
C ILE A 76 -5.14 -13.90 10.27
N SER A 77 -4.88 -14.82 11.20
CA SER A 77 -5.76 -15.02 12.35
C SER A 77 -5.68 -13.83 13.30
N PRO A 78 -6.79 -13.30 13.83
CA PRO A 78 -6.76 -12.27 14.88
C PRO A 78 -6.03 -12.74 16.15
N ASP A 79 -6.02 -14.05 16.41
CA ASP A 79 -5.30 -14.67 17.54
C ASP A 79 -3.85 -15.07 17.19
N GLY A 80 -3.42 -14.88 15.94
CA GLY A 80 -2.06 -15.19 15.50
C GLY A 80 -1.01 -14.18 15.95
N TRP A 81 0.24 -14.41 15.59
CA TRP A 81 1.37 -13.50 15.85
C TRP A 81 2.42 -13.61 14.75
N CYS A 82 3.19 -12.54 14.53
CA CYS A 82 4.37 -12.56 13.66
C CYS A 82 5.47 -11.66 14.23
N SER A 83 6.71 -11.85 13.79
CA SER A 83 7.88 -11.09 14.25
C SER A 83 7.82 -9.58 13.95
N LEU A 84 6.95 -9.17 13.03
CA LEU A 84 6.68 -7.76 12.69
C LEU A 84 5.57 -7.14 13.56
N PHE A 85 5.17 -7.81 14.63
CA PHE A 85 4.14 -7.30 15.54
C PHE A 85 4.48 -5.88 16.03
N SER A 86 3.50 -5.00 15.95
CA SER A 86 3.58 -3.66 16.52
C SER A 86 2.23 -3.34 17.16
N GLY A 87 2.21 -3.27 18.48
CA GLY A 87 0.99 -3.03 19.24
C GLY A 87 0.38 -1.68 18.91
N LYS A 88 -0.95 -1.62 18.86
CA LYS A 88 -1.69 -0.34 18.85
C LYS A 88 -1.33 0.41 20.13
N LYS A 89 -0.92 1.68 19.99
CA LYS A 89 -0.75 2.59 21.13
C LYS A 89 -2.10 3.14 21.58
#